data_AF-A0A923V6E4-F1
#
_entry.id   AF-A0A923V6E4-F1
#
_cell.length_a   1.000
_cell.length_b   1.000
_cell.length_c   1.000
_cell.angle_alpha   90.00
_cell.angle_beta   90.00
_cell.angle_gamma   90.00
#
_symmetry.space_group_name_H-M   'P 1'
#
loop_
_entity.id
_entity.type
_entity.pdbx_description
1 polymer ?
#
loop_
_entity_poly.entity_id
_entity_poly.type
_entity_poly.pdbx_seq_one_letter_code
_entity_poly.pdbx_strand_id
1 'polypeptide(L)'
;MKHLIVSLFLITSTLSFSADAQEIPPAVFLNKITQRLIGSWPMPADYELLQKEMKSSSCNAVSCMDKFFRNYIRDKMKRAEFYALFYAEVTERFGYKSPPSSMIGQIISSGQISHDPSASRDFALVYRTLKENQSFDELFTSQLLAYPSHKDTNVNDVPIDLAKIDSSKTRGYGAQTSSYTIQDENGQGFTAAVYDFNDHANISGLFSTRRFLTRYWNTPLNKNRKRSAAFFRIMLCDSMSPALERETQRSKELRMAMGKSDEQIITDEIRSVHNNKHGTQKDCAACHTRLDPVGFTMNALEVGISGESFKGNLRFFNSSNQMSDIPVKNFHDLTVKATTVPKYLDCQTNWLIEAFLGKDLNLPPQRFAEVVNEVEKKKRRLKDVIEDLLMVPEFRGLKTKVAEPASLIAAKTVLSNCSECHSNTFSLRPEQMKSRLSRVAVCLDLPNNGKEAQMPPSDHYWTPNANELASIKGWLQEGAPLGGNTKLFEKNEVDQMLAPNKDVKKCRQ
;
A
#
# COMPACT_ATOMS: atom_id res chain seq x y z
N MET A 1 76.55 -11.80 5.93
CA MET A 1 75.81 -10.81 6.75
C MET A 1 74.92 -10.05 5.78
N LYS A 2 73.63 -10.42 5.67
CA LYS A 2 72.48 -9.86 6.42
C LYS A 2 72.28 -8.36 6.17
N HIS A 3 71.07 -8.08 5.64
CA HIS A 3 70.31 -6.81 5.52
C HIS A 3 70.12 -6.32 4.06
N LEU A 4 68.90 -6.48 3.50
CA LEU A 4 67.73 -5.56 3.55
C LEU A 4 67.91 -4.48 2.44
N ILE A 5 67.00 -4.18 1.49
CA ILE A 5 65.54 -4.11 1.53
C ILE A 5 64.98 -4.40 0.12
N VAL A 6 64.00 -5.29 0.10
CA VAL A 6 63.05 -5.56 -0.99
C VAL A 6 62.17 -4.32 -1.19
N SER A 7 62.21 -3.72 -2.38
CA SER A 7 61.24 -2.70 -2.80
C SER A 7 61.08 -2.77 -4.32
N LEU A 8 60.49 -3.87 -4.80
CA LEU A 8 60.01 -3.97 -6.18
C LEU A 8 58.84 -4.96 -6.26
N PHE A 9 57.75 -4.66 -5.55
CA PHE A 9 56.43 -5.24 -5.78
C PHE A 9 55.40 -4.12 -5.65
N LEU A 10 55.45 -3.19 -6.61
CA LEU A 10 54.37 -2.23 -6.83
C LEU A 10 53.23 -2.96 -7.53
N ILE A 11 52.38 -3.51 -6.68
CA ILE A 11 50.93 -3.70 -6.81
C ILE A 11 50.34 -2.97 -8.05
N THR A 12 50.31 -3.66 -9.19
CA THR A 12 49.30 -3.43 -10.23
C THR A 12 48.33 -4.60 -10.23
N SER A 13 47.69 -4.82 -9.08
CA SER A 13 46.41 -5.50 -9.00
C SER A 13 45.32 -4.43 -8.98
N THR A 14 45.12 -3.75 -10.11
CA THR A 14 43.79 -3.28 -10.49
C THR A 14 42.97 -4.53 -10.84
N LEU A 15 42.68 -5.33 -9.82
CA LEU A 15 41.52 -6.19 -9.82
C LEU A 15 40.33 -5.22 -9.79
N SER A 16 39.91 -4.80 -10.97
CA SER A 16 38.55 -4.40 -11.23
C SER A 16 37.68 -5.63 -10.95
N PHE A 17 37.49 -5.95 -9.67
CA PHE A 17 36.30 -6.63 -9.21
C PHE A 17 35.15 -5.66 -9.46
N SER A 18 34.75 -5.55 -10.71
CA SER A 18 33.32 -5.57 -11.00
C SER A 18 32.82 -6.84 -10.34
N ALA A 19 32.40 -6.73 -9.09
CA ALA A 19 31.46 -7.67 -8.52
C ALA A 19 30.19 -7.52 -9.37
N ASP A 20 30.24 -8.08 -10.58
CA ASP A 20 29.07 -8.28 -11.41
C ASP A 20 28.11 -9.03 -10.52
N ALA A 21 27.00 -8.37 -10.21
CA ALA A 21 26.00 -8.95 -9.35
C ALA A 21 25.58 -10.28 -9.99
N GLN A 22 26.03 -11.39 -9.43
CA GLN A 22 25.72 -12.69 -9.96
C GLN A 22 24.25 -12.97 -9.62
N GLU A 23 23.44 -13.28 -10.64
CA GLU A 23 22.08 -13.77 -10.41
C GLU A 23 22.11 -14.97 -9.46
N ILE A 24 21.09 -15.09 -8.62
CA ILE A 24 20.97 -16.28 -7.79
C ILE A 24 20.79 -17.53 -8.67
N PRO A 25 21.27 -18.71 -8.24
CA PRO A 25 21.12 -19.92 -9.02
C PRO A 25 19.64 -20.22 -9.36
N PRO A 26 19.31 -20.75 -10.56
CA PRO A 26 17.93 -21.02 -10.97
C PRO A 26 17.12 -21.85 -9.97
N ALA A 27 17.75 -22.82 -9.29
CA ALA A 27 17.09 -23.62 -8.25
C ALA A 27 16.73 -22.79 -6.99
N VAL A 28 17.58 -21.83 -6.62
CA VAL A 28 17.30 -20.90 -5.51
C VAL A 28 16.19 -19.92 -5.90
N PHE A 29 16.19 -19.46 -7.16
CA PHE A 29 15.11 -18.64 -7.70
C PHE A 29 13.77 -19.39 -7.70
N LEU A 30 13.77 -20.66 -8.13
CA LEU A 30 12.61 -21.57 -8.08
C LEU A 30 12.05 -21.68 -6.64
N ASN A 31 12.93 -21.89 -5.65
CA ASN A 31 12.52 -21.90 -4.25
C ASN A 31 11.84 -20.60 -3.83
N LYS A 32 12.46 -19.48 -4.19
CA LYS A 32 11.99 -18.15 -3.80
C LYS A 32 10.62 -17.84 -4.40
N ILE A 33 10.41 -18.09 -5.70
CA ILE A 33 9.10 -17.84 -6.35
C ILE A 33 8.00 -18.75 -5.77
N THR A 34 8.30 -20.03 -5.52
CA THR A 34 7.30 -20.98 -5.01
C THR A 34 6.88 -20.65 -3.58
N GLN A 35 7.84 -20.29 -2.72
CA GLN A 35 7.51 -19.84 -1.36
C GLN A 35 6.67 -18.57 -1.37
N ARG A 36 6.96 -17.61 -2.25
CA ARG A 36 6.20 -16.35 -2.33
C ARG A 36 4.79 -16.54 -2.89
N LEU A 37 4.62 -17.43 -3.87
CA LEU A 37 3.32 -17.64 -4.51
C LEU A 37 2.41 -18.57 -3.72
N ILE A 38 2.95 -19.65 -3.15
CA ILE A 38 2.14 -20.73 -2.56
C ILE A 38 2.64 -21.20 -1.18
N GLY A 39 3.60 -20.50 -0.56
CA GLY A 39 4.00 -20.72 0.83
C GLY A 39 4.64 -22.08 1.12
N SER A 40 5.02 -22.82 0.08
CA SER A 40 5.57 -24.18 0.16
C SER A 40 6.85 -24.30 -0.67
N TRP A 41 7.57 -25.39 -0.47
CA TRP A 41 8.76 -25.72 -1.26
C TRP A 41 8.37 -26.30 -2.62
N PRO A 42 9.20 -26.11 -3.68
CA PRO A 42 8.99 -26.79 -4.95
C PRO A 42 8.98 -28.31 -4.79
N MET A 43 8.12 -28.99 -5.54
CA MET A 43 8.08 -30.44 -5.55
C MET A 43 9.27 -31.01 -6.35
N PRO A 44 9.67 -32.28 -6.16
CA PRO A 44 10.72 -32.91 -6.97
C PRO A 44 10.51 -32.74 -8.48
N ALA A 45 9.26 -32.89 -8.96
CA ALA A 45 8.91 -32.68 -10.36
C ALA A 45 9.19 -31.24 -10.86
N ASP A 46 9.07 -30.22 -10.01
CA ASP A 46 9.40 -28.84 -10.38
C ASP A 46 10.91 -28.69 -10.67
N TYR A 47 11.76 -29.38 -9.92
CA TYR A 47 13.21 -29.39 -10.15
C TYR A 47 13.59 -30.20 -11.39
N GLU A 48 12.90 -31.31 -11.67
CA GLU A 48 13.12 -32.08 -12.89
C GLU A 48 12.79 -31.25 -14.14
N LEU A 49 11.68 -30.49 -14.11
CA LEU A 49 11.32 -29.54 -15.15
C LEU A 49 12.40 -28.46 -15.34
N LEU A 50 12.89 -27.89 -14.23
CA LEU A 50 13.98 -26.91 -14.27
C LEU A 50 15.25 -27.51 -14.90
N GLN A 51 15.67 -28.70 -14.48
CA GLN A 51 16.86 -29.36 -15.01
C GLN A 51 16.72 -29.69 -16.51
N LYS A 52 15.53 -30.11 -16.94
CA LYS A 52 15.24 -30.34 -18.36
C LYS A 52 15.38 -29.04 -19.16
N GLU A 53 14.83 -27.94 -18.65
CA GLU A 53 14.93 -26.63 -19.28
C GLU A 53 16.40 -26.17 -19.38
N MET A 54 17.16 -26.26 -18.28
CA MET A 54 18.59 -25.89 -18.23
C MET A 54 19.41 -26.68 -19.27
N LYS A 55 19.16 -27.99 -19.41
CA LYS A 55 19.81 -28.83 -20.42
C LYS A 55 19.40 -28.42 -21.84
N SER A 56 18.11 -28.19 -22.08
CA SER A 56 17.60 -27.87 -23.43
C SER A 56 18.03 -26.50 -23.92
N SER A 57 18.10 -25.51 -23.03
CA SER A 57 18.53 -24.14 -23.33
C SER A 57 20.04 -23.96 -23.25
N SER A 58 20.78 -24.98 -22.78
CA SER A 58 22.20 -24.88 -22.45
C SER A 58 22.53 -23.67 -21.57
N CYS A 59 21.65 -23.34 -20.62
CA CYS A 59 21.77 -22.15 -19.80
C CYS A 59 21.54 -22.41 -18.31
N ASN A 60 22.34 -21.74 -17.49
CA ASN A 60 22.36 -21.87 -16.03
C ASN A 60 22.06 -20.54 -15.29
N ALA A 61 21.55 -19.53 -15.99
CA ALA A 61 21.15 -18.25 -15.42
C ALA A 61 19.62 -18.11 -15.42
N VAL A 62 19.08 -17.22 -14.59
CA VAL A 62 17.63 -16.96 -14.56
C VAL A 62 17.20 -16.17 -15.79
N SER A 63 17.99 -15.17 -16.21
CA SER A 63 17.70 -14.28 -17.34
C SER A 63 17.47 -14.96 -18.69
N CYS A 64 18.23 -16.02 -18.99
CA CYS A 64 18.03 -16.79 -20.23
C CYS A 64 16.83 -17.76 -20.13
N MET A 65 16.32 -18.00 -18.92
CA MET A 65 15.18 -18.88 -18.63
C MET A 65 13.90 -18.11 -18.34
N ASP A 66 13.83 -16.83 -18.73
CA ASP A 66 12.70 -15.93 -18.47
C ASP A 66 11.35 -16.52 -18.88
N LYS A 67 11.29 -17.18 -20.04
CA LYS A 67 10.07 -17.82 -20.52
C LYS A 67 9.62 -18.96 -19.61
N PHE A 68 10.55 -19.80 -19.17
CA PHE A 68 10.28 -20.91 -18.26
C PHE A 68 9.72 -20.39 -16.94
N PHE A 69 10.41 -19.43 -16.30
CA PHE A 69 9.99 -18.92 -15.00
C PHE A 69 8.67 -18.16 -15.06
N ARG A 70 8.41 -17.39 -16.12
CA ARG A 70 7.09 -16.74 -16.31
C ARG A 70 5.96 -17.76 -16.45
N ASN A 71 6.18 -18.83 -17.21
CA ASN A 71 5.19 -19.90 -17.33
C ASN A 71 4.97 -20.61 -16.00
N TYR A 72 6.05 -20.91 -15.28
CA TYR A 72 5.98 -21.50 -13.95
C TYR A 72 5.19 -20.62 -12.97
N ILE A 73 5.47 -19.31 -12.93
CA ILE A 73 4.74 -18.33 -12.10
C ILE A 73 3.24 -18.35 -12.45
N ARG A 74 2.88 -18.28 -13.75
CA ARG A 74 1.48 -18.36 -14.19
C ARG A 74 0.79 -19.64 -13.74
N ASP A 75 1.49 -20.77 -13.82
CA ASP A 75 0.94 -22.05 -13.41
C ASP A 75 0.74 -22.12 -11.89
N LYS A 76 1.70 -21.63 -11.08
CA LYS A 76 1.51 -21.56 -9.63
C LYS A 76 0.39 -20.59 -9.22
N MET A 77 0.20 -19.49 -9.93
CA MET A 77 -0.93 -18.57 -9.71
C MET A 77 -2.31 -19.14 -10.08
N LYS A 78 -2.39 -20.33 -10.70
CA LYS A 78 -3.67 -21.02 -10.93
C LYS A 78 -4.12 -21.85 -9.73
N ARG A 79 -3.22 -22.16 -8.80
CA ARG A 79 -3.48 -23.09 -7.69
C ARG A 79 -4.29 -22.45 -6.57
N ALA A 80 -5.06 -23.26 -5.84
CA ALA A 80 -5.86 -22.83 -4.69
C ALA A 80 -5.04 -22.10 -3.61
N GLU A 81 -3.81 -22.58 -3.36
CA GLU A 81 -2.93 -22.02 -2.34
C GLU A 81 -2.53 -20.57 -2.62
N PHE A 82 -2.35 -20.21 -3.89
CA PHE A 82 -2.06 -18.83 -4.28
C PHE A 82 -3.20 -17.89 -3.92
N TYR A 83 -4.45 -18.26 -4.24
CA TYR A 83 -5.62 -17.46 -3.87
C TYR A 83 -5.76 -17.33 -2.35
N ALA A 84 -5.51 -18.41 -1.62
CA ALA A 84 -5.60 -18.43 -0.17
C ALA A 84 -4.56 -17.53 0.50
N LEU A 85 -3.30 -17.57 0.04
CA LEU A 85 -2.24 -16.69 0.55
C LEU A 85 -2.48 -15.23 0.18
N PHE A 86 -2.87 -14.94 -1.06
CA PHE A 86 -3.17 -13.56 -1.44
C PHE A 86 -4.36 -13.00 -0.65
N TYR A 87 -5.39 -13.81 -0.38
CA TYR A 87 -6.47 -13.42 0.52
C TYR A 87 -5.97 -13.13 1.95
N ALA A 88 -4.99 -13.88 2.44
CA ALA A 88 -4.35 -13.61 3.73
C ALA A 88 -3.63 -12.26 3.72
N GLU A 89 -2.88 -11.93 2.67
CA GLU A 89 -2.19 -10.65 2.50
C GLU A 89 -3.17 -9.46 2.45
N VAL A 90 -4.27 -9.61 1.67
CA VAL A 90 -5.36 -8.62 1.66
C VAL A 90 -5.92 -8.47 3.08
N THR A 91 -6.22 -9.58 3.74
CA THR A 91 -6.75 -9.59 5.11
C THR A 91 -5.80 -8.90 6.12
N GLU A 92 -4.50 -9.16 6.06
CA GLU A 92 -3.51 -8.49 6.90
C GLU A 92 -3.55 -6.97 6.70
N ARG A 93 -3.67 -6.51 5.44
CA ARG A 93 -3.74 -5.09 5.09
C ARG A 93 -4.91 -4.36 5.75
N PHE A 94 -6.04 -5.04 5.92
CA PHE A 94 -7.20 -4.53 6.64
C PHE A 94 -7.02 -4.52 8.17
N GLY A 95 -5.88 -4.99 8.70
CA GLY A 95 -5.60 -5.03 10.13
C GLY A 95 -6.36 -6.12 10.89
N TYR A 96 -6.77 -7.17 10.17
CA TYR A 96 -7.23 -8.41 10.79
C TYR A 96 -5.99 -9.12 11.34
N LYS A 97 -5.72 -8.99 12.65
CA LYS A 97 -4.49 -9.49 13.31
C LYS A 97 -4.25 -10.99 13.18
N SER A 98 -5.20 -11.74 12.68
CA SER A 98 -5.04 -13.13 12.28
C SER A 98 -6.14 -13.40 11.24
N PRO A 99 -5.92 -14.28 10.26
CA PRO A 99 -7.06 -14.87 9.57
C PRO A 99 -7.96 -15.52 10.64
N PRO A 100 -9.29 -15.33 10.62
CA PRO A 100 -10.18 -16.39 11.05
C PRO A 100 -9.80 -17.60 10.18
N SER A 101 -9.14 -18.60 10.78
CA SER A 101 -9.76 -19.82 11.31
C SER A 101 -10.09 -20.79 10.19
N SER A 102 -9.46 -21.98 10.16
CA SER A 102 -9.76 -23.18 9.35
C SER A 102 -9.94 -23.02 7.82
N MET A 103 -10.57 -21.99 7.30
CA MET A 103 -10.91 -21.71 5.90
C MET A 103 -9.71 -21.67 4.97
N ILE A 104 -8.62 -20.98 5.32
CA ILE A 104 -7.39 -20.99 4.51
C ILE A 104 -6.84 -22.41 4.43
N GLY A 105 -6.76 -23.09 5.57
CA GLY A 105 -6.35 -24.50 5.64
C GLY A 105 -7.28 -25.42 4.86
N GLN A 106 -8.60 -25.19 4.91
CA GLN A 106 -9.64 -25.93 4.20
C GLN A 106 -9.55 -25.70 2.69
N ILE A 107 -9.45 -24.46 2.22
CA ILE A 107 -9.26 -24.15 0.80
C ILE A 107 -7.98 -24.83 0.30
N ILE A 108 -6.90 -24.79 1.07
CA ILE A 108 -5.64 -25.45 0.74
C ILE A 108 -5.78 -26.98 0.77
N SER A 109 -6.51 -27.56 1.74
CA SER A 109 -6.59 -29.01 1.95
C SER A 109 -7.68 -29.71 1.17
N SER A 110 -8.80 -29.03 0.88
CA SER A 110 -10.00 -29.59 0.27
C SER A 110 -10.44 -28.87 -1.00
N GLY A 111 -9.83 -27.75 -1.37
CA GLY A 111 -10.27 -26.94 -2.52
C GLY A 111 -11.61 -26.23 -2.28
N GLN A 112 -12.19 -26.30 -1.08
CA GLN A 112 -13.54 -25.79 -0.80
C GLN A 112 -13.53 -24.55 0.10
N ILE A 113 -14.44 -23.62 -0.20
CA ILE A 113 -14.72 -22.45 0.66
C ILE A 113 -15.57 -22.89 1.85
N SER A 114 -15.22 -22.44 3.05
CA SER A 114 -15.96 -22.75 4.29
C SER A 114 -17.38 -22.14 4.32
N HIS A 115 -18.21 -22.66 5.23
CA HIS A 115 -19.60 -22.24 5.45
C HIS A 115 -19.78 -20.85 6.11
N ASP A 116 -18.72 -20.08 6.40
CA ASP A 116 -18.87 -18.72 6.94
C ASP A 116 -19.28 -17.75 5.81
N PRO A 117 -20.51 -17.21 5.79
CA PRO A 117 -21.00 -16.35 4.72
C PRO A 117 -20.23 -15.03 4.59
N SER A 118 -19.59 -14.56 5.67
CA SER A 118 -18.88 -13.29 5.69
C SER A 118 -17.45 -13.42 5.18
N ALA A 119 -16.73 -14.45 5.63
CA ALA A 119 -15.38 -14.75 5.15
C ALA A 119 -15.39 -15.23 3.70
N SER A 120 -16.45 -15.93 3.29
CA SER A 120 -16.61 -16.41 1.92
C SER A 120 -16.88 -15.31 0.90
N ARG A 121 -17.59 -14.22 1.27
CA ARG A 121 -17.78 -13.07 0.37
C ARG A 121 -16.47 -12.34 0.06
N ASP A 122 -15.70 -11.98 1.08
CA ASP A 122 -14.42 -11.27 0.91
C ASP A 122 -13.46 -12.12 0.07
N PHE A 123 -13.40 -13.42 0.36
CA PHE A 123 -12.62 -14.36 -0.42
C PHE A 123 -13.13 -14.48 -1.86
N ALA A 124 -14.43 -14.56 -2.10
CA ALA A 124 -14.98 -14.69 -3.45
C ALA A 124 -14.66 -13.46 -4.33
N LEU A 125 -14.68 -12.25 -3.76
CA LEU A 125 -14.25 -11.04 -4.46
C LEU A 125 -12.75 -11.09 -4.80
N VAL A 126 -11.90 -11.46 -3.83
CA VAL A 126 -10.45 -11.61 -4.05
C VAL A 126 -10.17 -12.69 -5.10
N TYR A 127 -10.83 -13.84 -4.98
CA TYR A 127 -10.73 -14.95 -5.91
C TYR A 127 -11.12 -14.53 -7.31
N ARG A 128 -12.29 -13.89 -7.51
CA ARG A 128 -12.75 -13.45 -8.83
C ARG A 128 -11.76 -12.48 -9.45
N THR A 129 -11.33 -11.48 -8.68
CA THR A 129 -10.36 -10.47 -9.14
C THR A 129 -9.08 -11.13 -9.63
N LEU A 130 -8.54 -12.11 -8.90
CA LEU A 130 -7.37 -12.85 -9.34
C LEU A 130 -7.66 -13.81 -10.52
N LYS A 131 -8.77 -14.55 -10.47
CA LYS A 131 -9.13 -15.57 -11.45
C LYS A 131 -9.30 -14.96 -12.83
N GLU A 132 -9.98 -13.84 -12.89
CA GLU A 132 -10.25 -13.06 -14.11
C GLU A 132 -9.13 -12.07 -14.46
N ASN A 133 -8.09 -11.98 -13.62
CA ASN A 133 -6.98 -11.04 -13.78
C ASN A 133 -7.44 -9.57 -13.91
N GLN A 134 -8.39 -9.18 -13.07
CA GLN A 134 -8.90 -7.83 -13.00
C GLN A 134 -7.86 -6.88 -12.40
N SER A 135 -8.11 -5.57 -12.55
CA SER A 135 -7.38 -4.53 -11.84
C SER A 135 -7.52 -4.73 -10.32
N PHE A 136 -6.47 -4.45 -9.54
CA PHE A 136 -6.60 -4.46 -8.07
C PHE A 136 -7.61 -3.41 -7.56
N ASP A 137 -7.95 -2.40 -8.36
CA ASP A 137 -8.99 -1.41 -8.06
C ASP A 137 -10.35 -2.10 -7.80
N GLU A 138 -10.62 -3.24 -8.46
CA GLU A 138 -11.85 -4.03 -8.31
C GLU A 138 -12.03 -4.58 -6.89
N LEU A 139 -10.94 -4.84 -6.16
CA LEU A 139 -11.03 -5.24 -4.76
C LEU A 139 -11.76 -4.20 -3.91
N PHE A 140 -11.67 -2.93 -4.29
CA PHE A 140 -12.19 -1.81 -3.52
C PHE A 140 -13.44 -1.20 -4.15
N THR A 141 -13.55 -1.24 -5.48
CA THR A 141 -14.62 -0.55 -6.22
C THR A 141 -15.76 -1.46 -6.65
N SER A 142 -15.53 -2.78 -6.79
CA SER A 142 -16.55 -3.73 -7.29
C SER A 142 -17.90 -3.59 -6.58
N GLN A 143 -18.96 -3.48 -7.37
CA GLN A 143 -20.34 -3.55 -6.89
C GLN A 143 -20.97 -4.94 -7.06
N LEU A 144 -20.19 -5.87 -7.62
CA LEU A 144 -20.59 -7.27 -7.75
C LEU A 144 -20.22 -8.04 -6.48
N LEU A 145 -21.21 -8.55 -5.76
CA LEU A 145 -21.02 -9.30 -4.52
C LEU A 145 -21.36 -10.78 -4.74
N ALA A 146 -20.37 -11.64 -4.54
CA ALA A 146 -20.53 -13.09 -4.65
C ALA A 146 -20.81 -13.73 -3.29
N TYR A 147 -21.82 -14.59 -3.23
CA TYR A 147 -22.21 -15.38 -2.06
C TYR A 147 -22.18 -16.86 -2.45
N PRO A 148 -21.46 -17.72 -1.72
CA PRO A 148 -21.54 -19.15 -1.97
C PRO A 148 -22.97 -19.64 -1.77
N SER A 149 -23.48 -20.34 -2.77
CA SER A 149 -24.73 -21.11 -2.71
C SER A 149 -24.34 -22.58 -2.55
N HIS A 150 -24.69 -23.18 -1.42
CA HIS A 150 -24.64 -24.63 -1.27
C HIS A 150 -25.82 -25.27 -2.01
N LYS A 151 -25.68 -26.54 -2.42
CA LYS A 151 -26.70 -27.28 -3.19
C LYS A 151 -28.08 -27.33 -2.51
N ASP A 152 -28.12 -27.18 -1.19
CA ASP A 152 -29.35 -27.23 -0.39
C ASP A 152 -29.84 -25.84 0.08
N THR A 153 -29.10 -24.77 -0.22
CA THR A 153 -29.55 -23.40 0.02
C THR A 153 -30.18 -22.86 -1.26
N ASN A 154 -31.47 -22.57 -1.19
CA ASN A 154 -32.15 -21.79 -2.22
C ASN A 154 -31.44 -20.42 -2.29
N VAL A 155 -31.03 -20.00 -3.48
CA VAL A 155 -30.34 -18.70 -3.68
C VAL A 155 -31.19 -17.54 -3.14
N ASN A 156 -32.51 -17.70 -3.13
CA ASN A 156 -33.47 -16.75 -2.59
C ASN A 156 -33.51 -16.68 -1.05
N ASP A 157 -32.96 -17.69 -0.35
CA ASP A 157 -32.99 -17.81 1.10
C ASP A 157 -31.65 -17.42 1.76
N VAL A 158 -30.63 -17.06 0.98
CA VAL A 158 -29.38 -16.51 1.54
C VAL A 158 -29.69 -15.08 2.02
N PRO A 159 -29.75 -14.82 3.34
CA PRO A 159 -29.96 -13.47 3.82
C PRO A 159 -28.72 -12.68 3.41
N ILE A 160 -28.88 -11.72 2.51
CA ILE A 160 -27.85 -10.72 2.22
C ILE A 160 -27.76 -9.85 3.48
N ASP A 161 -27.10 -10.36 4.52
CA ASP A 161 -27.04 -9.70 5.81
C ASP A 161 -25.96 -8.62 5.78
N LEU A 162 -26.34 -7.48 5.20
CA LEU A 162 -25.67 -6.21 5.34
C LEU A 162 -26.12 -5.45 6.61
N ALA A 163 -26.62 -6.20 7.62
CA ALA A 163 -27.16 -5.80 8.92
C ALA A 163 -28.65 -5.38 8.95
N LYS A 164 -29.54 -6.16 8.30
CA LYS A 164 -30.96 -5.88 7.97
C LYS A 164 -31.14 -5.16 6.64
N ILE A 165 -30.92 -5.89 5.56
CA ILE A 165 -31.70 -5.61 4.36
C ILE A 165 -33.15 -5.96 4.71
N ASP A 166 -34.01 -4.95 4.75
CA ASP A 166 -35.45 -5.18 4.61
C ASP A 166 -35.66 -5.82 3.23
N SER A 167 -35.81 -7.14 3.20
CA SER A 167 -35.95 -7.92 1.97
C SER A 167 -37.21 -7.55 1.17
N SER A 168 -38.13 -6.79 1.78
CA SER A 168 -39.26 -6.19 1.07
C SER A 168 -38.83 -5.02 0.16
N LYS A 169 -37.68 -4.38 0.43
CA LYS A 169 -37.10 -3.29 -0.37
C LYS A 169 -36.01 -3.71 -1.36
N THR A 170 -35.41 -4.90 -1.24
CA THR A 170 -34.47 -5.40 -2.28
C THR A 170 -35.12 -5.71 -3.63
N ARG A 171 -36.43 -5.95 -3.65
CA ARG A 171 -37.18 -5.99 -4.92
C ARG A 171 -37.22 -4.64 -5.65
N GLY A 172 -36.83 -3.54 -5.00
CA GLY A 172 -36.79 -2.19 -5.57
C GLY A 172 -35.40 -1.67 -5.98
N TYR A 173 -34.31 -2.40 -5.72
CA TYR A 173 -32.94 -1.90 -6.00
C TYR A 173 -32.32 -2.44 -7.30
N GLY A 174 -33.08 -3.19 -8.12
CA GLY A 174 -32.65 -3.58 -9.47
C GLY A 174 -31.47 -4.56 -9.55
N ALA A 175 -31.08 -5.19 -8.43
CA ALA A 175 -29.94 -6.09 -8.42
C ALA A 175 -30.19 -7.30 -9.33
N GLN A 176 -29.33 -7.48 -10.34
CA GLN A 176 -29.40 -8.64 -11.23
C GLN A 176 -28.69 -9.81 -10.56
N THR A 177 -29.38 -10.94 -10.44
CA THR A 177 -28.79 -12.16 -9.90
C THR A 177 -28.27 -13.02 -11.04
N SER A 178 -26.99 -13.34 -11.00
CA SER A 178 -26.40 -14.39 -11.84
C SER A 178 -25.77 -15.46 -10.94
N SER A 179 -25.50 -16.64 -11.47
CA SER A 179 -24.73 -17.65 -10.77
C SER A 179 -23.53 -18.05 -11.61
N TYR A 180 -22.41 -18.31 -10.94
CA TYR A 180 -21.23 -18.89 -11.59
C TYR A 180 -20.70 -20.03 -10.74
N THR A 181 -20.31 -21.11 -11.40
CA THR A 181 -19.69 -22.26 -10.75
C THR A 181 -18.18 -22.03 -10.74
N ILE A 182 -17.61 -21.92 -9.54
CA ILE A 182 -16.16 -21.97 -9.37
C ILE A 182 -15.78 -23.44 -9.33
N GLN A 183 -15.18 -23.95 -10.40
CA GLN A 183 -14.58 -25.28 -10.44
C GLN A 183 -13.10 -25.20 -10.05
N ASP A 184 -12.67 -26.09 -9.17
CA ASP A 184 -11.26 -26.35 -8.93
C ASP A 184 -10.64 -27.15 -10.09
N GLU A 185 -9.34 -27.41 -9.98
CA GLU A 185 -8.58 -28.17 -10.97
C GLU A 185 -9.00 -29.65 -11.09
N ASN A 186 -9.80 -30.15 -10.13
CA ASN A 186 -10.38 -31.50 -10.12
C ASN A 186 -11.86 -31.51 -10.55
N GLY A 187 -12.41 -30.37 -11.00
CA GLY A 187 -13.81 -30.24 -11.38
C GLY A 187 -14.80 -30.19 -10.21
N GLN A 188 -14.31 -30.20 -8.96
CA GLN A 188 -15.14 -29.96 -7.78
C GLN A 188 -15.35 -28.47 -7.63
N GLY A 189 -16.60 -28.04 -7.53
CA GLY A 189 -16.90 -26.62 -7.50
C GLY A 189 -18.04 -26.26 -6.58
N PHE A 190 -18.06 -24.99 -6.20
CA PHE A 190 -19.20 -24.39 -5.54
C PHE A 190 -19.83 -23.36 -6.48
N THR A 191 -21.15 -23.31 -6.47
CA THR A 191 -21.90 -22.27 -7.18
C THR A 191 -21.93 -21.05 -6.28
N ALA A 192 -21.58 -19.89 -6.78
CA ALA A 192 -21.80 -18.63 -6.09
C ALA A 192 -22.91 -17.85 -6.79
N ALA A 193 -23.87 -17.36 -6.00
CA ALA A 193 -24.80 -16.34 -6.44
C ALA A 193 -24.07 -14.98 -6.47
N VAL A 194 -24.09 -14.32 -7.60
CA VAL A 194 -23.57 -12.96 -7.78
C VAL A 194 -24.75 -12.03 -7.79
N TYR A 195 -24.73 -11.09 -6.86
CA TYR A 195 -25.62 -9.95 -6.86
C TYR A 195 -24.88 -8.79 -7.49
N ASP A 196 -25.41 -8.33 -8.60
CA ASP A 196 -24.94 -7.14 -9.27
C ASP A 196 -25.63 -5.91 -8.66
N PHE A 197 -24.85 -5.06 -7.99
CA PHE A 197 -25.32 -3.78 -7.45
C PHE A 197 -24.77 -2.59 -8.23
N ASN A 198 -24.59 -2.71 -9.55
CA ASN A 198 -24.22 -1.59 -10.40
C ASN A 198 -25.08 -0.36 -10.07
N ASP A 199 -24.41 0.79 -9.97
CA ASP A 199 -24.99 2.09 -9.59
C ASP A 199 -25.45 2.23 -8.13
N HIS A 200 -25.23 1.21 -7.28
CA HIS A 200 -25.57 1.32 -5.87
C HIS A 200 -24.59 2.24 -5.11
N ALA A 201 -25.06 3.44 -4.78
CA ALA A 201 -24.30 4.53 -4.16
C ALA A 201 -23.38 4.12 -2.98
N ASN A 202 -23.80 3.13 -2.18
CA ASN A 202 -23.12 2.76 -0.94
C ASN A 202 -22.36 1.41 -0.99
N ILE A 203 -22.28 0.75 -2.14
CA ILE A 203 -21.54 -0.52 -2.28
C ILE A 203 -20.21 -0.27 -2.98
N SER A 204 -19.12 -0.75 -2.37
CA SER A 204 -17.76 -0.58 -2.88
C SER A 204 -16.85 -1.65 -2.29
N GLY A 205 -16.72 -2.75 -3.02
CA GLY A 205 -15.78 -3.85 -2.77
C GLY A 205 -15.66 -4.25 -1.30
N LEU A 206 -14.41 -4.44 -0.86
CA LEU A 206 -14.06 -4.87 0.50
C LEU A 206 -14.43 -3.87 1.61
N PHE A 207 -14.61 -2.58 1.31
CA PHE A 207 -15.00 -1.61 2.34
C PHE A 207 -16.49 -1.69 2.71
N SER A 208 -17.31 -2.23 1.81
CA SER A 208 -18.73 -2.44 2.04
C SER A 208 -19.05 -3.81 2.65
N THR A 209 -18.04 -4.52 3.17
CA THR A 209 -18.23 -5.86 3.74
C THR A 209 -18.50 -5.77 5.23
N ARG A 210 -19.32 -6.70 5.73
CA ARG A 210 -19.64 -6.80 7.17
C ARG A 210 -18.36 -6.91 8.00
N ARG A 211 -17.37 -7.65 7.50
CA ARG A 211 -16.10 -7.86 8.19
C ARG A 211 -15.37 -6.54 8.41
N PHE A 212 -15.32 -5.66 7.40
CA PHE A 212 -14.74 -4.33 7.53
C PHE A 212 -15.52 -3.48 8.55
N LEU A 213 -16.84 -3.43 8.42
CA LEU A 213 -17.70 -2.56 9.24
C LEU A 213 -17.71 -2.96 10.73
N THR A 214 -17.77 -4.26 11.02
CA THR A 214 -17.83 -4.80 12.38
C THR A 214 -16.50 -4.68 13.12
N ARG A 215 -15.36 -4.79 12.42
CA ARG A 215 -14.02 -4.71 13.02
C ARG A 215 -13.77 -3.40 13.78
N TYR A 216 -14.33 -2.31 13.29
CA TYR A 216 -14.14 -0.96 13.82
C TYR A 216 -15.32 -0.47 14.68
N TRP A 217 -16.28 -1.35 15.02
CA TRP A 217 -17.53 -1.02 15.72
C TRP A 217 -17.38 -0.69 17.21
N ASN A 218 -16.27 -1.06 17.85
CA ASN A 218 -16.14 -1.15 19.31
C ASN A 218 -16.37 0.14 20.13
N THR A 219 -16.55 1.31 19.50
CA THR A 219 -16.78 2.60 20.19
C THR A 219 -17.71 3.48 19.32
N PRO A 220 -18.98 3.74 19.71
CA PRO A 220 -19.93 4.58 18.96
C PRO A 220 -19.36 5.93 18.52
N LEU A 221 -18.51 6.55 19.35
CA LEU A 221 -17.98 7.90 19.14
C LEU A 221 -16.82 8.00 18.14
N ASN A 222 -16.16 6.89 17.82
CA ASN A 222 -14.96 6.89 16.99
C ASN A 222 -14.95 5.79 15.91
N LYS A 223 -16.02 5.01 15.78
CA LYS A 223 -16.09 3.91 14.80
C LYS A 223 -15.90 4.39 13.37
N ASN A 224 -16.59 5.45 12.95
CA ASN A 224 -16.46 5.99 11.59
C ASN A 224 -15.08 6.59 11.33
N ARG A 225 -14.52 7.34 12.29
CA ARG A 225 -13.14 7.87 12.19
C ARG A 225 -12.09 6.76 12.10
N LYS A 226 -12.28 5.66 12.83
CA LYS A 226 -11.42 4.46 12.74
C LYS A 226 -11.51 3.81 11.36
N ARG A 227 -12.70 3.72 10.78
CA ARG A 227 -12.89 3.23 9.41
C ARG A 227 -12.24 4.17 8.39
N SER A 228 -12.38 5.48 8.56
CA SER A 228 -11.75 6.46 7.67
C SER A 228 -10.23 6.40 7.75
N ALA A 229 -9.69 6.30 8.96
CA ALA A 229 -8.26 6.06 9.17
C ALA A 229 -7.79 4.77 8.48
N ALA A 230 -8.56 3.68 8.59
CA ALA A 230 -8.26 2.43 7.88
C ALA A 230 -8.31 2.60 6.36
N PHE A 231 -9.30 3.32 5.83
CA PHE A 231 -9.41 3.63 4.40
C PHE A 231 -8.21 4.43 3.90
N PHE A 232 -7.83 5.50 4.59
CA PHE A 232 -6.65 6.30 4.26
C PHE A 232 -5.37 5.48 4.31
N ARG A 233 -5.24 4.59 5.30
CA ARG A 233 -4.12 3.66 5.39
C ARG A 233 -4.10 2.70 4.21
N ILE A 234 -5.23 2.09 3.87
CA ILE A 234 -5.34 1.06 2.83
C ILE A 234 -5.13 1.67 1.44
N MET A 235 -5.90 2.72 1.11
CA MET A 235 -5.89 3.34 -0.21
C MET A 235 -4.67 4.23 -0.42
N LEU A 236 -4.29 5.05 0.57
CA LEU A 236 -3.34 6.15 0.38
C LEU A 236 -2.07 6.02 1.23
N CYS A 237 -1.85 4.87 1.89
CA CYS A 237 -0.70 4.59 2.76
C CYS A 237 -0.49 5.68 3.81
N ASP A 238 -1.59 6.32 4.21
CA ASP A 238 -1.58 7.37 5.19
C ASP A 238 -2.01 6.78 6.53
N SER A 239 -1.04 6.59 7.42
CA SER A 239 -1.19 5.98 8.74
C SER A 239 -1.95 6.86 9.73
N MET A 240 -2.90 7.66 9.23
CA MET A 240 -3.82 8.46 10.02
C MET A 240 -4.29 7.66 11.22
N SER A 241 -4.14 8.27 12.39
CA SER A 241 -4.63 7.69 13.63
C SER A 241 -5.79 8.55 14.11
N PRO A 242 -6.93 7.94 14.49
CA PRO A 242 -7.99 8.72 15.11
C PRO A 242 -7.43 9.35 16.39
N ALA A 243 -7.68 10.64 16.61
CA ALA A 243 -7.34 11.28 17.87
C ALA A 243 -8.06 10.53 19.00
N LEU A 244 -7.28 9.92 19.90
CA LEU A 244 -7.81 9.13 21.00
C LEU A 244 -8.47 10.06 22.02
N GLU A 245 -9.75 9.85 22.31
CA GLU A 245 -10.08 9.56 23.70
C GLU A 245 -10.08 8.03 23.81
N ARG A 246 -9.21 7.47 24.65
CA ARG A 246 -9.44 6.09 25.12
C ARG A 246 -10.80 6.15 25.80
N GLU A 247 -11.80 5.50 25.20
CA GLU A 247 -13.08 5.32 25.86
C GLU A 247 -12.81 4.63 27.19
N THR A 248 -12.90 5.39 28.27
CA THR A 248 -12.72 4.83 29.61
C THR A 248 -13.86 3.86 29.88
N GLN A 249 -13.62 2.83 30.69
CA GLN A 249 -14.68 1.88 31.11
C GLN A 249 -15.94 2.63 31.61
N ARG A 250 -15.72 3.75 32.28
CA ARG A 250 -16.73 4.65 32.82
C ARG A 250 -17.59 5.34 31.75
N SER A 251 -17.03 5.76 30.62
CA SER A 251 -17.82 6.38 29.54
C SER A 251 -18.65 5.35 28.77
N LYS A 252 -18.16 4.10 28.69
CA LYS A 252 -18.93 2.96 28.16
C LYS A 252 -20.13 2.63 29.06
N GLU A 253 -19.94 2.61 30.38
CA GLU A 253 -20.98 2.35 31.38
C GLU A 253 -22.02 3.47 31.44
N LEU A 254 -21.59 4.75 31.39
CA LEU A 254 -22.49 5.91 31.39
C LEU A 254 -23.41 5.89 30.17
N ARG A 255 -22.91 5.49 29.00
CA ARG A 255 -23.73 5.40 27.78
C ARG A 255 -24.78 4.28 27.86
N MET A 256 -24.41 3.12 28.43
CA MET A 256 -25.37 2.04 28.67
C MET A 256 -26.46 2.44 29.69
N ALA A 257 -26.09 3.23 30.71
CA ALA A 257 -27.01 3.68 31.74
C ALA A 257 -28.00 4.77 31.26
N MET A 258 -27.68 5.50 30.19
CA MET A 258 -28.48 6.66 29.75
C MET A 258 -29.57 6.35 28.71
N GLY A 259 -29.60 5.16 28.10
CA GLY A 259 -30.72 4.70 27.25
C GLY A 259 -31.15 5.65 26.11
N LYS A 260 -30.29 6.57 25.67
CA LYS A 260 -30.61 7.56 24.63
C LYS A 260 -30.36 7.01 23.23
N SER A 261 -31.21 7.38 22.26
CA SER A 261 -31.02 7.03 20.85
C SER A 261 -29.83 7.77 20.22
N ASP A 262 -29.16 7.10 19.27
CA ASP A 262 -27.88 7.55 18.68
C ASP A 262 -27.94 8.97 18.08
N GLU A 263 -29.10 9.43 17.59
CA GLU A 263 -29.27 10.74 16.94
C GLU A 263 -29.20 11.94 17.89
N GLN A 264 -29.70 11.81 19.12
CA GLN A 264 -29.62 12.90 20.12
C GLN A 264 -28.22 13.02 20.72
N ILE A 265 -27.49 11.91 20.79
CA ILE A 265 -26.10 11.85 21.29
C ILE A 265 -25.15 12.56 20.31
N ILE A 266 -25.31 12.33 19.01
CA ILE A 266 -24.45 12.95 17.97
C ILE A 266 -24.46 14.48 18.08
N THR A 267 -25.62 15.10 18.28
CA THR A 267 -25.74 16.57 18.23
C THR A 267 -25.21 17.26 19.50
N ASP A 268 -25.48 16.69 20.67
CA ASP A 268 -25.05 17.25 21.96
C ASP A 268 -23.57 16.92 22.27
N GLU A 269 -23.06 15.77 21.82
CA GLU A 269 -21.67 15.37 22.02
C GLU A 269 -20.73 16.01 20.99
N ILE A 270 -21.19 16.29 19.76
CA ILE A 270 -20.46 17.17 18.83
C ILE A 270 -20.30 18.57 19.45
N ARG A 271 -21.34 19.11 20.11
CA ARG A 271 -21.26 20.41 20.81
C ARG A 271 -20.37 20.36 22.05
N SER A 272 -20.46 19.31 22.88
CA SER A 272 -19.67 19.21 24.11
C SER A 272 -18.18 18.92 23.84
N VAL A 273 -17.88 18.13 22.81
CA VAL A 273 -16.51 17.87 22.33
C VAL A 273 -15.93 19.07 21.59
N HIS A 274 -16.74 19.91 20.93
CA HIS A 274 -16.30 21.21 20.42
C HIS A 274 -15.93 22.21 21.52
N ASN A 275 -16.59 22.13 22.69
CA ASN A 275 -16.33 23.02 23.82
C ASN A 275 -15.11 22.60 24.66
N ASN A 276 -14.67 21.35 24.57
CA ASN A 276 -13.36 20.93 25.06
C ASN A 276 -12.29 21.24 24.00
N LYS A 277 -11.18 21.84 24.42
CA LYS A 277 -10.09 22.42 23.60
C LYS A 277 -9.33 21.47 22.64
N HIS A 278 -9.92 20.35 22.22
CA HIS A 278 -9.37 19.39 21.25
C HIS A 278 -9.56 19.84 19.79
N GLY A 279 -10.68 20.47 19.42
CA GLY A 279 -10.94 20.90 18.05
C GLY A 279 -10.07 22.08 17.56
N THR A 280 -9.50 22.87 18.48
CA THR A 280 -8.75 24.08 18.17
C THR A 280 -7.23 23.88 18.14
N GLN A 281 -6.73 22.72 18.57
CA GLN A 281 -5.31 22.40 18.45
C GLN A 281 -4.98 22.20 16.96
N LYS A 282 -3.94 22.89 16.47
CA LYS A 282 -3.58 22.92 15.05
C LYS A 282 -3.44 21.52 14.44
N ASP A 283 -2.84 20.59 15.19
CA ASP A 283 -2.58 19.23 14.72
C ASP A 283 -3.85 18.36 14.75
N CYS A 284 -4.73 18.57 15.74
CA CYS A 284 -6.04 17.93 15.79
C CYS A 284 -6.93 18.42 14.64
N ALA A 285 -7.01 19.73 14.42
CA ALA A 285 -7.77 20.32 13.33
C ALA A 285 -7.30 19.77 11.97
N ALA A 286 -5.99 19.70 11.72
CA ALA A 286 -5.43 19.15 10.48
C ALA A 286 -5.76 17.66 10.25
N CYS A 287 -5.84 16.86 11.32
CA CYS A 287 -6.26 15.47 11.22
C CYS A 287 -7.77 15.36 10.93
N HIS A 288 -8.59 16.09 11.69
CA HIS A 288 -10.04 16.08 11.56
C HIS A 288 -10.54 16.64 10.23
N THR A 289 -9.87 17.66 9.67
CA THR A 289 -10.20 18.20 8.35
C THR A 289 -10.15 17.14 7.25
N ARG A 290 -9.39 16.06 7.45
CA ARG A 290 -9.27 14.93 6.54
C ARG A 290 -10.15 13.74 6.92
N LEU A 291 -10.16 13.36 8.21
CA LEU A 291 -10.92 12.20 8.69
C LEU A 291 -12.42 12.42 8.63
N ASP A 292 -12.92 13.57 9.09
CA ASP A 292 -14.34 13.74 9.34
C ASP A 292 -15.20 13.69 8.07
N PRO A 293 -14.81 14.27 6.92
CA PRO A 293 -15.58 14.15 5.67
C PRO A 293 -15.70 12.70 5.16
N VAL A 294 -14.64 11.90 5.31
CA VAL A 294 -14.66 10.47 4.99
C VAL A 294 -15.41 9.67 6.05
N GLY A 295 -15.36 10.10 7.32
CA GLY A 295 -16.09 9.48 8.43
C GLY A 295 -17.59 9.65 8.30
N PHE A 296 -18.02 10.87 7.95
CA PHE A 296 -19.41 11.16 7.59
C PHE A 296 -19.88 10.26 6.46
N THR A 297 -19.04 10.11 5.44
CA THR A 297 -19.29 9.24 4.30
C THR A 297 -19.46 7.77 4.71
N MET A 298 -18.60 7.27 5.59
CA MET A 298 -18.67 5.87 6.05
C MET A 298 -19.81 5.59 7.03
N ASN A 299 -20.36 6.62 7.68
CA ASN A 299 -21.52 6.45 8.55
C ASN A 299 -22.73 5.90 7.79
N ALA A 300 -22.89 6.27 6.52
CA ALA A 300 -23.97 5.78 5.67
C ALA A 300 -23.93 4.27 5.42
N LEU A 301 -22.77 3.62 5.59
CA LEU A 301 -22.65 2.16 5.50
C LEU A 301 -23.35 1.44 6.68
N GLU A 302 -23.61 2.15 7.79
CA GLU A 302 -24.24 1.55 8.98
C GLU A 302 -25.75 1.53 8.91
N VAL A 303 -26.36 2.46 8.17
CA VAL A 303 -27.82 2.58 8.03
C VAL A 303 -28.36 1.60 6.97
N GLY A 304 -27.55 0.59 6.63
CA GLY A 304 -27.81 -0.35 5.53
C GLY A 304 -27.76 0.32 4.16
N ILE A 305 -28.00 -0.48 3.12
CA ILE A 305 -28.32 -0.07 1.74
C ILE A 305 -29.65 0.74 1.76
N SER A 306 -29.73 1.84 2.50
CA SER A 306 -30.95 2.65 2.63
C SER A 306 -31.17 3.59 1.43
N GLY A 307 -30.43 3.41 0.34
CA GLY A 307 -30.69 4.02 -0.97
C GLY A 307 -30.33 5.50 -1.10
N GLU A 308 -30.17 6.25 0.00
CA GLU A 308 -29.83 7.66 -0.09
C GLU A 308 -28.32 7.87 -0.28
N SER A 309 -27.96 8.50 -1.41
CA SER A 309 -26.62 9.01 -1.66
C SER A 309 -26.34 10.20 -0.73
N PHE A 310 -25.23 10.18 0.00
CA PHE A 310 -24.76 11.32 0.77
C PHE A 310 -23.58 11.98 0.07
N LYS A 311 -23.45 13.30 0.22
CA LYS A 311 -22.31 14.06 -0.29
C LYS A 311 -21.22 14.10 0.77
N GLY A 312 -19.97 13.99 0.34
CA GLY A 312 -18.80 14.13 1.19
C GLY A 312 -17.64 14.66 0.38
N ASN A 313 -16.44 14.69 0.98
CA ASN A 313 -15.23 15.04 0.26
C ASN A 313 -14.08 14.07 0.58
N LEU A 314 -13.23 13.80 -0.41
CA LEU A 314 -11.92 13.18 -0.22
C LEU A 314 -10.87 14.28 0.00
N ARG A 315 -10.33 14.35 1.22
CA ARG A 315 -9.31 15.34 1.60
C ARG A 315 -7.97 14.71 1.93
N PHE A 316 -6.93 15.10 1.19
CA PHE A 316 -5.57 14.58 1.34
C PHE A 316 -4.52 15.61 0.94
N PHE A 317 -3.32 15.51 1.52
CA PHE A 317 -2.20 16.33 1.09
C PHE A 317 -1.66 15.77 -0.22
N ASN A 318 -1.58 16.62 -1.25
CA ASN A 318 -0.92 16.28 -2.51
C ASN A 318 0.60 16.26 -2.35
N SER A 319 1.31 15.93 -3.42
CA SER A 319 2.78 15.88 -3.47
C SER A 319 3.45 17.23 -3.18
N SER A 320 2.73 18.35 -3.32
CA SER A 320 3.19 19.70 -2.96
C SER A 320 2.77 20.11 -1.54
N ASN A 321 2.31 19.15 -0.72
CA ASN A 321 1.86 19.35 0.65
C ASN A 321 0.68 20.34 0.79
N GLN A 322 -0.07 20.56 -0.29
CA GLN A 322 -1.31 21.34 -0.29
C GLN A 322 -2.50 20.42 -0.06
N MET A 323 -3.52 20.92 0.63
CA MET A 323 -4.74 20.17 0.90
C MET A 323 -5.59 20.13 -0.38
N SER A 324 -5.67 18.94 -1.00
CA SER A 324 -6.66 18.65 -2.04
C SER A 324 -8.01 18.39 -1.39
N ASP A 325 -9.09 18.92 -1.99
CA ASP A 325 -10.47 18.73 -1.56
C ASP A 325 -11.32 18.31 -2.76
N ILE A 326 -11.56 17.01 -2.91
CA ILE A 326 -12.32 16.46 -4.05
C ILE A 326 -13.73 16.12 -3.59
N PRO A 327 -14.78 16.75 -4.14
CA PRO A 327 -16.17 16.44 -3.77
C PRO A 327 -16.54 15.04 -4.25
N VAL A 328 -17.29 14.30 -3.45
CA VAL A 328 -17.78 12.94 -3.74
C VAL A 328 -19.30 12.87 -3.61
N LYS A 329 -19.94 12.10 -4.50
CA LYS A 329 -21.40 11.97 -4.58
C LYS A 329 -21.98 10.91 -3.65
N ASN A 330 -21.18 9.90 -3.31
CA ASN A 330 -21.53 8.76 -2.49
C ASN A 330 -20.27 7.95 -2.12
N PHE A 331 -20.44 6.80 -1.46
CA PHE A 331 -19.31 5.97 -1.01
C PHE A 331 -18.57 5.29 -2.17
N HIS A 332 -19.29 4.81 -3.18
CA HIS A 332 -18.66 4.21 -4.35
C HIS A 332 -17.79 5.24 -5.10
N ASP A 333 -18.33 6.44 -5.36
CA ASP A 333 -17.61 7.56 -5.99
C ASP A 333 -16.40 8.02 -5.15
N LEU A 334 -16.49 7.96 -3.81
CA LEU A 334 -15.32 8.18 -2.95
C LEU A 334 -14.20 7.19 -3.25
N THR A 335 -14.52 5.90 -3.30
CA THR A 335 -13.52 4.86 -3.52
C THR A 335 -12.94 4.94 -4.92
N VAL A 336 -13.77 5.14 -5.94
CA VAL A 336 -13.32 5.35 -7.34
C VAL A 336 -12.42 6.58 -7.44
N LYS A 337 -12.79 7.72 -6.85
CA LYS A 337 -11.93 8.90 -6.86
C LYS A 337 -10.62 8.66 -6.13
N ALA A 338 -10.62 7.91 -5.03
CA ALA A 338 -9.39 7.53 -4.36
C ALA A 338 -8.46 6.72 -5.27
N THR A 339 -8.96 5.85 -6.16
CA THR A 339 -8.11 5.10 -7.10
C THR A 339 -7.48 5.95 -8.20
N THR A 340 -7.97 7.17 -8.41
CA THR A 340 -7.42 8.14 -9.36
C THR A 340 -6.34 9.05 -8.76
N VAL A 341 -6.16 9.04 -7.44
CA VAL A 341 -5.14 9.85 -6.78
C VAL A 341 -3.76 9.24 -7.02
N PRO A 342 -2.72 9.98 -7.45
CA PRO A 342 -1.39 9.39 -7.71
C PRO A 342 -0.81 8.58 -6.54
N LYS A 343 -0.98 9.10 -5.31
CA LYS A 343 -0.57 8.44 -4.06
C LYS A 343 -1.19 7.05 -3.86
N TYR A 344 -2.35 6.78 -4.47
CA TYR A 344 -2.98 5.47 -4.42
C TYR A 344 -2.13 4.41 -5.12
N LEU A 345 -1.67 4.71 -6.33
CA LEU A 345 -0.90 3.76 -7.13
C LEU A 345 0.44 3.42 -6.46
N ASP A 346 1.13 4.42 -5.91
CA ASP A 346 2.33 4.22 -5.10
C ASP A 346 2.02 3.30 -3.91
N CYS A 347 0.90 3.56 -3.23
CA CYS A 347 0.53 2.78 -2.06
C CYS A 347 0.26 1.31 -2.40
N GLN A 348 -0.52 1.04 -3.46
CA GLN A 348 -0.86 -0.32 -3.84
C GLN A 348 0.36 -1.06 -4.41
N THR A 349 1.20 -0.38 -5.20
CA THR A 349 2.46 -0.94 -5.70
C THR A 349 3.40 -1.33 -4.55
N ASN A 350 3.56 -0.45 -3.55
CA ASN A 350 4.36 -0.75 -2.36
C ASN A 350 3.83 -1.95 -1.58
N TRP A 351 2.50 -2.04 -1.41
CA TRP A 351 1.90 -3.19 -0.74
C TRP A 351 2.17 -4.50 -1.51
N LEU A 352 2.01 -4.50 -2.84
CA LEU A 352 2.32 -5.68 -3.66
C LEU A 352 3.79 -6.08 -3.59
N ILE A 353 4.72 -5.11 -3.56
CA ILE A 353 6.15 -5.36 -3.36
C ILE A 353 6.38 -6.01 -1.99
N GLU A 354 5.83 -5.45 -0.92
CA GLU A 354 5.98 -6.00 0.45
C GLU A 354 5.44 -7.44 0.53
N ALA A 355 4.29 -7.71 -0.10
CA ALA A 355 3.65 -9.03 -0.12
C ALA A 355 4.46 -10.07 -0.91
N PHE A 356 4.89 -9.75 -2.14
CA PHE A 356 5.48 -10.73 -3.05
C PHE A 356 7.00 -10.74 -3.09
N LEU A 357 7.64 -9.59 -2.89
CA LEU A 357 9.10 -9.49 -2.90
C LEU A 357 9.69 -9.53 -1.49
N GLY A 358 8.90 -9.10 -0.51
CA GLY A 358 9.24 -9.07 0.91
C GLY A 358 9.49 -7.65 1.42
N LYS A 359 9.24 -7.44 2.72
CA LYS A 359 9.42 -6.15 3.40
C LYS A 359 10.87 -5.64 3.38
N ASP A 360 11.81 -6.57 3.22
CA ASP A 360 13.26 -6.33 3.26
C ASP A 360 13.80 -5.86 1.89
N LEU A 361 12.99 -5.99 0.82
CA LEU A 361 13.39 -5.53 -0.50
C LEU A 361 13.24 -4.01 -0.59
N ASN A 362 14.25 -3.29 -0.10
CA ASN A 362 14.29 -1.85 -0.15
C ASN A 362 14.68 -1.39 -1.57
N LEU A 363 13.67 -1.22 -2.44
CA LEU A 363 13.88 -0.68 -3.78
C LEU A 363 14.34 0.78 -3.68
N PRO A 364 15.40 1.17 -4.41
CA PRO A 364 15.74 2.58 -4.57
C PRO A 364 14.53 3.37 -5.08
N PRO A 365 14.31 4.62 -4.63
CA PRO A 365 13.13 5.40 -5.00
C PRO A 365 12.88 5.51 -6.51
N GLN A 366 13.94 5.59 -7.32
CA GLN A 366 13.80 5.58 -8.78
C GLN A 366 13.25 4.25 -9.30
N ARG A 367 13.84 3.13 -8.86
CA ARG A 367 13.38 1.81 -9.29
C ARG A 367 11.93 1.60 -8.89
N PHE A 368 11.56 2.06 -7.69
CA PHE A 368 10.17 2.05 -7.25
C PHE A 368 9.26 2.82 -8.23
N ALA A 369 9.64 4.03 -8.66
CA ALA A 369 8.89 4.80 -9.65
C ALA A 369 8.79 4.11 -11.02
N GLU A 370 9.84 3.41 -11.46
CA GLU A 370 9.80 2.59 -12.67
C GLU A 370 8.79 1.44 -12.54
N VAL A 371 8.81 0.72 -11.41
CA VAL A 371 7.85 -0.35 -11.12
C VAL A 371 6.42 0.19 -11.08
N VAL A 372 6.18 1.34 -10.46
CA VAL A 372 4.87 2.02 -10.47
C VAL A 372 4.37 2.27 -11.89
N ASN A 373 5.25 2.76 -12.78
CA ASN A 373 4.91 2.97 -14.20
C ASN A 373 4.64 1.65 -14.95
N GLU A 374 5.38 0.58 -14.63
CA GLU A 374 5.13 -0.76 -15.18
C GLU A 374 3.75 -1.30 -14.76
N VAL A 375 3.38 -1.12 -13.48
CA VAL A 375 2.06 -1.48 -12.94
C VAL A 375 0.94 -0.75 -13.68
N GLU A 376 1.09 0.56 -13.88
CA GLU A 376 0.10 1.38 -14.59
C GLU A 376 -0.06 0.94 -16.05
N LYS A 377 1.05 0.68 -16.75
CA LYS A 377 1.05 0.18 -18.14
C LYS A 377 0.30 -1.15 -18.27
N LYS A 378 0.34 -2.00 -17.24
CA LYS A 378 -0.41 -3.26 -17.18
C LYS A 378 -1.88 -3.08 -16.77
N LYS A 379 -2.37 -1.83 -16.73
CA LYS A 379 -3.72 -1.49 -16.26
C LYS A 379 -4.00 -2.09 -14.89
N ARG A 380 -2.97 -2.18 -14.04
CA ARG A 380 -3.09 -2.66 -12.65
C ARG A 380 -3.61 -4.10 -12.51
N ARG A 381 -3.57 -4.90 -13.58
CA ARG A 381 -4.05 -6.29 -13.58
C ARG A 381 -3.20 -7.16 -12.66
N LEU A 382 -3.80 -7.73 -11.63
CA LEU A 382 -3.08 -8.32 -10.49
C LEU A 382 -2.07 -9.40 -10.89
N LYS A 383 -2.46 -10.39 -11.70
CA LYS A 383 -1.54 -11.50 -12.05
C LYS A 383 -0.41 -11.03 -12.95
N ASP A 384 -0.68 -10.09 -13.86
CA ASP A 384 0.34 -9.52 -14.73
C ASP A 384 1.39 -8.75 -13.91
N VAL A 385 0.92 -7.96 -12.96
CA VAL A 385 1.77 -7.20 -12.03
C VAL A 385 2.59 -8.14 -11.16
N ILE A 386 1.98 -9.17 -10.57
CA ILE A 386 2.68 -10.14 -9.72
C ILE A 386 3.75 -10.90 -10.52
N GLU A 387 3.42 -11.33 -11.74
CA GLU A 387 4.39 -11.98 -12.63
C GLU A 387 5.60 -11.08 -12.89
N ASP A 388 5.37 -9.80 -13.24
CA ASP A 388 6.47 -8.87 -13.53
C ASP A 388 7.27 -8.53 -12.27
N LEU A 389 6.63 -8.33 -11.12
CA LEU A 389 7.29 -8.10 -9.84
C LEU A 389 8.23 -9.25 -9.48
N LEU A 390 7.78 -10.51 -9.62
CA LEU A 390 8.62 -11.67 -9.33
C LEU A 390 9.76 -11.85 -10.34
N MET A 391 9.72 -11.16 -11.48
CA MET A 391 10.76 -11.19 -12.50
C MET A 391 11.67 -9.95 -12.47
N VAL A 392 11.53 -9.03 -11.51
CA VAL A 392 12.44 -7.87 -11.42
C VAL A 392 13.87 -8.30 -11.04
N PRO A 393 14.90 -7.59 -11.52
CA PRO A 393 16.30 -7.92 -11.23
C PRO A 393 16.61 -8.08 -9.73
N GLU A 394 16.04 -7.21 -8.90
CA GLU A 394 16.27 -7.19 -7.45
C GLU A 394 15.77 -8.49 -6.79
N PHE A 395 14.68 -9.05 -7.29
CA PHE A 395 14.15 -10.31 -6.79
C PHE A 395 15.01 -11.51 -7.23
N ARG A 396 15.72 -11.39 -8.36
CA ARG A 396 16.73 -12.36 -8.85
C ARG A 396 18.08 -12.24 -8.14
N GLY A 397 18.21 -11.32 -7.17
CA GLY A 397 19.44 -11.05 -6.44
C GLY A 397 20.45 -10.18 -7.18
N LEU A 398 20.05 -9.59 -8.32
CA LEU A 398 20.86 -8.58 -8.99
C LEU A 398 20.79 -7.28 -8.18
N LYS A 399 21.97 -6.77 -7.80
CA LYS A 399 22.08 -5.40 -7.30
C LYS A 399 21.95 -4.47 -8.50
N THR A 400 20.79 -3.86 -8.67
CA THR A 400 20.60 -2.79 -9.65
C THR A 400 21.39 -1.57 -9.21
N LYS A 401 22.59 -1.41 -9.80
CA LYS A 401 23.32 -0.15 -9.74
C LYS A 401 22.62 0.81 -10.67
N VAL A 402 21.71 1.60 -10.12
CA VAL A 402 21.23 2.79 -10.78
C VAL A 402 22.42 3.76 -10.90
N ALA A 403 22.74 4.21 -12.12
CA ALA A 403 23.76 5.23 -12.31
C ALA A 403 23.31 6.53 -11.63
N GLU A 404 24.00 6.89 -10.55
CA GLU A 404 23.71 8.09 -9.78
C GLU A 404 24.29 9.32 -10.49
N PRO A 405 23.51 10.41 -10.66
CA PRO A 405 24.04 11.62 -11.26
C PRO A 405 25.10 12.22 -10.33
N ALA A 406 26.10 12.89 -10.90
CA ALA A 406 27.19 13.48 -10.13
C ALA A 406 26.69 14.45 -9.03
N SER A 407 25.61 15.18 -9.32
CA SER A 407 24.94 16.07 -8.36
C SER A 407 24.35 15.30 -7.16
N LEU A 408 23.77 14.12 -7.36
CA LEU A 408 23.30 13.25 -6.28
C LEU A 408 24.45 12.73 -5.44
N ILE A 409 25.55 12.28 -6.07
CA ILE A 409 26.72 11.77 -5.36
C ILE A 409 27.27 12.87 -4.44
N ALA A 410 27.45 14.09 -4.97
CA ALA A 410 27.90 15.23 -4.19
C ALA A 410 26.95 15.57 -3.04
N ALA A 411 25.64 15.65 -3.30
CA ALA A 411 24.63 15.92 -2.26
C ALA A 411 24.57 14.80 -1.20
N LYS A 412 24.70 13.53 -1.59
CA LYS A 412 24.72 12.38 -0.68
C LYS A 412 25.87 12.45 0.30
N THR A 413 27.08 12.80 -0.16
CA THR A 413 28.26 12.97 0.70
C THR A 413 28.04 14.04 1.76
N VAL A 414 27.34 15.12 1.43
CA VAL A 414 27.04 16.17 2.42
C VAL A 414 25.93 15.71 3.37
N LEU A 415 24.84 15.13 2.82
CA LEU A 415 23.68 14.70 3.59
C LEU A 415 23.93 13.46 4.46
N SER A 416 25.02 12.71 4.24
CA SER A 416 25.43 11.65 5.16
C SER A 416 25.82 12.21 6.53
N ASN A 417 26.32 13.45 6.62
CA ASN A 417 26.58 14.10 7.91
C ASN A 417 25.28 14.37 8.69
N CYS A 418 24.14 14.54 8.00
CA CYS A 418 22.84 14.63 8.66
C CYS A 418 22.36 13.29 9.26
N SER A 419 22.93 12.17 8.81
CA SER A 419 22.46 10.82 9.19
C SER A 419 22.95 10.37 10.57
N GLU A 420 23.81 11.14 11.22
CA GLU A 420 24.27 10.84 12.59
C GLU A 420 23.21 11.20 13.63
N CYS A 421 22.47 12.28 13.40
CA CYS A 421 21.38 12.71 14.28
C CYS A 421 19.98 12.35 13.72
N HIS A 422 19.89 11.96 12.45
CA HIS A 422 18.63 11.68 11.79
C HIS A 422 18.66 10.34 11.05
N SER A 423 17.49 9.72 10.86
CA SER A 423 17.36 8.57 9.96
C SER A 423 17.91 8.92 8.57
N ASN A 424 18.68 8.01 7.97
CA ASN A 424 19.27 8.19 6.65
C ASN A 424 18.21 8.62 5.62
N THR A 425 18.38 9.83 5.06
CA THR A 425 17.43 10.43 4.10
C THR A 425 17.22 9.55 2.87
N PHE A 426 18.26 8.84 2.43
CA PHE A 426 18.23 8.00 1.23
C PHE A 426 17.65 6.61 1.42
N SER A 427 17.33 6.25 2.67
CA SER A 427 16.49 5.09 2.97
C SER A 427 14.99 5.42 3.04
N LEU A 428 14.62 6.71 2.93
CA LEU A 428 13.23 7.14 3.00
C LEU A 428 12.52 6.91 1.66
N ARG A 429 11.21 6.70 1.73
CA ARG A 429 10.33 6.65 0.55
C ARG A 429 10.29 8.02 -0.15
N PRO A 430 10.00 8.11 -1.47
CA PRO A 430 10.01 9.38 -2.21
C PRO A 430 9.29 10.54 -1.49
N GLU A 431 8.05 10.36 -1.07
CA GLU A 431 7.28 11.42 -0.38
C GLU A 431 7.89 11.83 0.98
N GLN A 432 8.43 10.85 1.72
CA GLN A 432 9.12 11.11 3.00
C GLN A 432 10.45 11.82 2.78
N MET A 433 11.19 11.41 1.75
CA MET A 433 12.42 12.05 1.31
C MET A 433 12.13 13.49 0.86
N LYS A 434 11.08 13.71 0.07
CA LYS A 434 10.66 15.04 -0.39
C LYS A 434 10.33 15.96 0.77
N SER A 435 9.54 15.48 1.73
CA SER A 435 9.23 16.20 2.96
C SER A 435 10.49 16.51 3.79
N ARG A 436 11.39 15.53 3.92
CA ARG A 436 12.66 15.69 4.65
C ARG A 436 13.57 16.72 3.99
N LEU A 437 13.75 16.63 2.67
CA LEU A 437 14.60 17.54 1.90
C LEU A 437 14.05 18.97 1.88
N SER A 438 12.72 19.13 1.86
CA SER A 438 12.09 20.45 2.03
C SER A 438 12.45 21.08 3.37
N ARG A 439 12.53 20.29 4.46
CA ARG A 439 12.98 20.79 5.76
C ARG A 439 14.48 21.08 5.76
N VAL A 440 15.29 20.20 5.16
CA VAL A 440 16.74 20.42 5.03
C VAL A 440 17.02 21.75 4.30
N ALA A 441 16.29 22.04 3.22
CA ALA A 441 16.45 23.29 2.48
C ALA A 441 16.21 24.54 3.33
N VAL A 442 15.22 24.49 4.23
CA VAL A 442 14.92 25.57 5.18
C VAL A 442 15.95 25.63 6.30
N CYS A 443 16.28 24.49 6.92
CA CYS A 443 17.15 24.45 8.10
C CYS A 443 18.62 24.74 7.79
N LEU A 444 19.08 24.42 6.56
CA LEU A 444 20.40 24.81 6.06
C LEU A 444 20.40 26.18 5.38
N ASP A 445 19.26 26.88 5.33
CA ASP A 445 19.11 28.18 4.69
C ASP A 445 19.69 28.19 3.25
N LEU A 446 19.35 27.17 2.46
CA LEU A 446 19.85 27.03 1.09
C LEU A 446 19.51 28.23 0.18
N PRO A 447 18.34 28.90 0.27
CA PRO A 447 18.07 30.11 -0.51
C PRO A 447 19.16 31.16 -0.36
N ASN A 448 19.64 31.40 0.87
CA ASN A 448 20.64 32.41 1.17
C ASN A 448 22.07 31.86 1.37
N ASN A 449 22.32 30.61 0.95
CA ASN A 449 23.60 29.92 1.05
C ASN A 449 24.10 29.80 2.50
N GLY A 450 23.20 29.49 3.44
CA GLY A 450 23.53 29.15 4.82
C GLY A 450 23.87 30.33 5.73
N LYS A 451 23.55 31.57 5.33
CA LYS A 451 23.83 32.77 6.14
C LYS A 451 23.09 32.76 7.48
N GLU A 452 21.90 32.17 7.51
CA GLU A 452 21.05 32.02 8.68
C GLU A 452 20.72 30.54 8.95
N ALA A 453 21.67 29.64 8.66
CA ALA A 453 21.48 28.21 8.90
C ALA A 453 21.19 27.92 10.38
N GLN A 454 20.15 27.12 10.62
CA GLN A 454 19.72 26.70 11.97
C GLN A 454 20.17 25.28 12.31
N MET A 455 20.67 24.56 11.31
CA MET A 455 21.28 23.25 11.42
C MET A 455 22.60 23.23 10.65
N PRO A 456 23.56 22.39 11.07
CA PRO A 456 23.56 21.65 12.34
C PRO A 456 23.67 22.59 13.56
N PRO A 457 23.41 22.10 14.79
CA PRO A 457 23.58 22.89 16.02
C PRO A 457 25.01 23.44 16.16
N SER A 458 25.17 24.58 16.84
CA SER A 458 26.48 25.24 16.98
C SER A 458 27.55 24.42 17.70
N ASP A 459 27.14 23.40 18.46
CA ASP A 459 28.01 22.46 19.19
C ASP A 459 28.31 21.17 18.39
N HIS A 460 27.77 21.04 17.17
CA HIS A 460 28.06 19.91 16.28
C HIS A 460 29.44 20.08 15.62
N TYR A 461 30.17 18.98 15.42
CA TYR A 461 31.54 19.02 14.87
C TYR A 461 31.60 19.39 13.39
N TRP A 462 30.52 19.14 12.64
CA TRP A 462 30.38 19.48 11.23
C TRP A 462 29.62 20.79 11.09
N THR A 463 30.15 21.71 10.26
CA THR A 463 29.46 22.92 9.79
C THR A 463 29.57 22.95 8.27
N PRO A 464 28.46 22.95 7.52
CA PRO A 464 28.50 22.88 6.06
C PRO A 464 29.13 24.14 5.47
N ASN A 465 30.13 23.96 4.62
CA ASN A 465 30.77 25.04 3.89
C ASN A 465 29.98 25.45 2.62
N ALA A 466 30.38 26.54 1.98
CA ALA A 466 29.69 27.07 0.80
C ALA A 466 29.58 26.08 -0.36
N ASN A 467 30.60 25.23 -0.58
CA ASN A 467 30.59 24.21 -1.64
C ASN A 467 29.64 23.05 -1.31
N GLU A 468 29.58 22.66 -0.03
CA GLU A 468 28.65 21.64 0.45
C GLU A 468 27.20 22.10 0.32
N LEU A 469 26.91 23.34 0.72
CA LEU A 469 25.59 23.96 0.55
C LEU A 469 25.24 24.11 -0.94
N ALA A 470 26.19 24.53 -1.77
CA ALA A 470 26.01 24.61 -3.22
C ALA A 470 25.75 23.23 -3.85
N SER A 471 26.35 22.16 -3.35
CA SER A 471 26.13 20.79 -3.82
C SER A 471 24.70 20.32 -3.55
N ILE A 472 24.19 20.53 -2.32
CA ILE A 472 22.80 20.22 -1.98
C ILE A 472 21.84 21.09 -2.79
N LYS A 473 22.10 22.40 -2.85
CA LYS A 473 21.25 23.37 -3.59
C LYS A 473 21.21 23.05 -5.08
N GLY A 474 22.34 22.79 -5.71
CA GLY A 474 22.44 22.45 -7.13
C GLY A 474 21.70 21.17 -7.46
N TRP A 475 21.88 20.12 -6.64
CA TRP A 475 21.11 18.89 -6.78
C TRP A 475 19.59 19.12 -6.65
N LEU A 476 19.15 19.91 -5.67
CA LEU A 476 17.73 20.27 -5.54
C LEU A 476 17.23 21.10 -6.73
N GLN A 477 18.04 22.02 -7.27
CA GLN A 477 17.73 22.83 -8.46
C GLN A 477 17.48 21.98 -9.70
N GLU A 478 18.16 20.84 -9.81
CA GLU A 478 17.95 19.87 -10.88
C GLU A 478 16.65 19.05 -10.71
N GLY A 479 15.93 19.23 -9.60
CA GLY A 479 14.75 18.45 -9.20
C GLY A 479 15.10 17.27 -8.29
N ALA A 480 16.28 17.29 -7.66
CA ALA A 480 16.84 16.19 -6.86
C ALA A 480 16.79 14.84 -7.59
N PRO A 481 17.45 14.71 -8.76
CA PRO A 481 17.45 13.47 -9.52
C PRO A 481 18.09 12.34 -8.70
N LEU A 482 17.45 11.17 -8.69
CA LEU A 482 17.92 9.99 -7.93
C LEU A 482 18.68 8.97 -8.81
N GLY A 483 18.91 9.33 -10.07
CA GLY A 483 19.33 8.43 -11.16
C GLY A 483 18.34 8.48 -12.33
N GLY A 484 18.81 8.11 -13.53
CA GLY A 484 17.99 8.09 -14.74
C GLY A 484 17.26 9.42 -15.01
N ASN A 485 15.99 9.34 -15.44
CA ASN A 485 15.14 10.51 -15.75
C ASN A 485 14.19 10.90 -14.61
N THR A 486 14.27 10.26 -13.43
CA THR A 486 13.32 10.47 -12.34
C THR A 486 13.77 11.61 -11.44
N LYS A 487 12.90 12.62 -11.28
CA LYS A 487 13.08 13.76 -10.38
C LYS A 487 12.14 13.64 -9.19
N LEU A 488 12.61 14.05 -8.02
CA LEU A 488 11.80 14.03 -6.80
C LEU A 488 10.93 15.28 -6.67
N PHE A 489 11.39 16.40 -7.24
CA PHE A 489 10.68 17.67 -7.21
C PHE A 489 10.40 18.15 -8.64
N GLU A 490 9.19 18.66 -8.82
CA GLU A 490 8.84 19.46 -9.99
C GLU A 490 9.47 20.85 -9.91
N LYS A 491 9.65 21.51 -11.07
CA LYS A 491 10.35 22.81 -11.14
C LYS A 491 9.72 23.86 -10.22
N ASN A 492 8.39 23.96 -10.19
CA ASN A 492 7.67 24.90 -9.33
C ASN A 492 7.89 24.63 -7.83
N GLU A 493 8.05 23.36 -7.44
CA GLU A 493 8.31 22.97 -6.05
C GLU A 493 9.74 23.33 -5.63
N VAL A 494 10.69 23.12 -6.53
CA VAL A 494 12.08 23.59 -6.37
C VAL A 494 12.12 25.11 -6.21
N ASP A 495 11.46 25.83 -7.11
CA ASP A 495 11.40 27.30 -7.08
C ASP A 495 10.79 27.81 -5.78
N GLN A 496 9.71 27.16 -5.30
CA GLN A 496 9.09 27.49 -4.02
C GLN A 496 9.99 27.19 -2.82
N MET A 497 10.67 26.04 -2.83
CA MET A 497 11.57 25.60 -1.75
C MET A 497 12.83 26.47 -1.65
N LEU A 498 13.33 26.95 -2.79
CA LEU A 498 14.55 27.76 -2.88
C LEU A 498 14.28 29.27 -2.97
N ALA A 499 13.02 29.70 -2.88
CA ALA A 499 12.67 31.11 -2.80
C ALA A 499 13.15 31.72 -1.47
N PRO A 500 13.65 32.97 -1.47
CA PRO A 500 13.99 33.68 -0.24
C PRO A 500 12.73 33.83 0.63
N ASN A 501 12.68 33.10 1.74
CA ASN A 501 11.50 33.08 2.60
C ASN A 501 11.62 34.18 3.66
N LYS A 502 10.75 35.19 3.62
CA LYS A 502 10.75 36.30 4.59
C LYS A 502 10.27 35.88 5.99
N ASP A 503 9.56 34.77 6.08
CA ASP A 503 9.07 34.17 7.32
C ASP A 503 9.79 32.84 7.57
N VAL A 504 11.05 32.90 8.03
CA VAL A 504 11.78 31.69 8.45
C VAL A 504 11.10 31.12 9.69
N LYS A 505 10.10 30.25 9.47
CA LYS A 505 9.57 29.39 10.53
C LYS A 505 10.74 28.62 11.10
N LYS A 506 11.04 28.85 12.38
CA LYS A 506 12.08 28.10 13.13
C LYS A 506 12.01 26.62 12.76
N CYS A 507 13.15 26.05 12.38
CA CYS A 507 13.40 24.63 12.27
C CYS A 507 13.09 24.03 13.65
N ARG A 508 11.84 23.58 13.86
CA ARG A 508 11.44 22.92 15.11
C ARG A 508 12.07 21.53 15.12
N GLN A 509 12.86 21.27 16.16
CA GLN A 509 13.47 19.98 16.46
C GLN A 509 12.42 18.87 16.50
#